data_AF-A0A6M8W1B6-F1
#
_entry.id   AF-A0A6M8W1B6-F1
#
_cell.length_a   1.000
_cell.length_b   1.000
_cell.length_c   1.000
_cell.angle_alpha   90.00
_cell.angle_beta   90.00
_cell.angle_gamma   90.00
#
_symmetry.space_group_name_H-M   'P 1'
#
loop_
_entity.id
_entity.type
_entity.pdbx_description
1 polymer ?
#
loop_
_entity_poly.entity_id
_entity_poly.type
_entity_poly.pdbx_seq_one_letter_code
_entity_poly.pdbx_strand_id
1 'polypeptide(L)' 'MDFNPHIMRDIFDKAAALHNGDKDKASEWMTSPNADFNGYAPLNICKPYEGAVKVDQYLTHKLAQKNNR' A
#
# COMPACT_ATOMS: atom_id res chain seq x y z
N MET A 1 -20.61 -3.37 3.05
CA MET A 1 -19.21 -3.41 2.59
C MET A 1 -18.39 -2.77 3.68
N ASP A 2 -17.88 -3.57 4.59
CA ASP A 2 -17.28 -3.09 5.83
C ASP A 2 -15.86 -2.62 5.55
N PHE A 3 -15.65 -1.31 5.67
CA PHE A 3 -14.34 -0.70 5.73
C PHE A 3 -13.64 -1.25 6.98
N ASN A 4 -12.60 -2.06 6.81
CA ASN A 4 -11.80 -2.55 7.94
C ASN A 4 -10.69 -1.52 8.22
N PRO A 5 -10.79 -0.65 9.23
CA PRO A 5 -9.78 0.37 9.50
C PRO A 5 -8.40 -0.22 9.83
N HIS A 6 -8.32 -1.48 10.26
CA HIS A 6 -7.06 -2.14 10.57
C HIS A 6 -6.21 -2.38 9.31
N ILE A 7 -6.82 -2.77 8.19
CA ILE A 7 -6.07 -3.04 6.95
C ILE A 7 -5.43 -1.77 6.38
N MET A 8 -6.10 -0.62 6.51
CA MET A 8 -5.58 0.65 6.01
C MET A 8 -4.35 1.11 6.79
N ARG A 9 -4.32 0.86 8.09
CA ARG A 9 -3.15 1.14 8.93
C ARG A 9 -1.99 0.22 8.56
N ASP A 10 -2.24 -1.08 8.40
CA ASP A 10 -1.22 -2.03 7.99
C ASP A 10 -0.63 -1.71 6.61
N ILE A 11 -1.48 -1.32 5.65
CA ILE A 11 -1.05 -0.86 4.32
C ILE A 11 -0.11 0.36 4.43
N PHE A 12 -0.48 1.34 5.26
CA PHE A 12 0.35 2.53 5.45
C PHE A 12 1.71 2.18 6.09
N ASP A 13 1.71 1.34 7.13
CA ASP A 13 2.93 0.90 7.80
C ASP A 13 3.84 0.08 6.86
N LYS A 14 3.27 -0.79 6.02
CA LYS A 14 4.00 -1.53 4.98
C LYS A 14 4.55 -0.62 3.88
N ALA A 15 3.78 0.38 3.46
CA ALA A 15 4.26 1.40 2.51
C ALA A 15 5.45 2.17 3.11
N ALA A 16 5.37 2.59 4.37
CA ALA A 16 6.49 3.22 5.07
C ALA A 16 7.71 2.29 5.12
N ALA A 17 7.54 1.01 5.44
CA ALA A 17 8.63 0.04 5.45
C ALA A 17 9.34 -0.10 4.08
N LEU A 18 8.59 -0.03 2.96
CA LEU A 18 9.21 0.02 1.63
C LEU A 18 10.08 1.25 1.45
N HIS A 19 9.71 2.38 2.04
CA HIS A 19 10.44 3.64 2.02
C HIS A 19 11.36 3.84 3.24
N ASN A 20 11.88 2.76 3.84
CA ASN A 20 12.82 2.80 4.98
C ASN A 20 12.23 3.43 6.26
N GLY A 21 10.92 3.31 6.45
CA GLY A 21 10.19 3.91 7.57
C GLY A 21 9.74 5.36 7.33
N ASP A 22 10.01 5.92 6.15
CA ASP A 22 9.62 7.29 5.80
C ASP A 22 8.11 7.39 5.55
N LYS A 23 7.41 8.05 6.49
CA LYS A 23 5.96 8.23 6.46
C LYS A 23 5.50 9.26 5.42
N ASP A 24 6.33 10.24 5.11
CA ASP A 24 5.99 11.25 4.11
C ASP A 24 6.01 10.62 2.72
N LYS A 25 7.04 9.80 2.44
CA LYS A 25 7.09 9.00 1.21
C LYS A 25 6.00 7.94 1.14
N ALA A 26 5.62 7.34 2.26
CA ALA A 26 4.48 6.42 2.30
C ALA A 26 3.17 7.14 1.93
N SER A 27 2.96 8.34 2.47
CA SER A 27 1.79 9.17 2.17
C SER A 27 1.76 9.60 0.71
N GLU A 28 2.91 10.03 0.18
CA GLU A 28 3.08 10.37 -1.23
C GLU A 28 2.77 9.16 -2.12
N TRP A 29 3.32 7.99 -1.81
CA TRP A 29 3.06 6.76 -2.57
C TRP A 29 1.58 6.36 -2.53
N MET A 30 0.91 6.49 -1.38
CA MET A 30 -0.51 6.17 -1.22
C MET A 30 -1.42 7.08 -2.06
N THR A 31 -1.01 8.34 -2.26
CA THR A 31 -1.82 9.37 -2.93
C THR A 31 -1.42 9.60 -4.39
N SER A 32 -0.24 9.14 -4.80
CA SER A 32 0.29 9.31 -6.16
C SER A 32 -0.14 8.19 -7.10
N PRO A 33 -0.35 8.48 -8.40
CA PRO A 33 -0.51 7.47 -9.45
C PRO A 33 0.59 6.41 -9.41
N ASN A 34 0.20 5.15 -9.47
CA ASN A 34 1.14 4.03 -9.44
C ASN A 34 0.96 3.15 -10.69
N ALA A 35 2.06 2.88 -11.39
CA ALA A 35 2.07 2.09 -12.62
C ALA A 35 1.60 0.64 -12.41
N ASP A 36 1.92 0.02 -11.27
CA ASP A 36 1.46 -1.32 -10.89
C ASP A 36 -0.07 -1.36 -10.66
N PHE A 37 -0.70 -0.20 -10.46
CA PHE A 37 -2.14 -0.02 -10.29
C PHE A 37 -2.78 0.73 -11.47
N ASN A 38 -2.29 0.54 -12.70
CA ASN A 38 -2.83 1.18 -13.92
C ASN A 38 -2.89 2.71 -13.85
N GLY A 39 -1.98 3.35 -13.11
CA GLY A 39 -1.95 4.79 -12.91
C GLY A 39 -2.92 5.32 -11.85
N TYR A 40 -3.63 4.45 -11.13
CA TYR A 40 -4.44 4.86 -9.98
C TYR A 40 -3.60 4.95 -8.72
N ALA A 41 -3.96 5.90 -7.85
CA ALA A 41 -3.41 5.98 -6.51
C ALA A 41 -3.84 4.76 -5.67
N PRO A 42 -2.93 4.12 -4.89
CA PRO A 42 -3.26 3.01 -4.01
C PRO A 42 -4.46 3.31 -3.09
N LEU A 43 -4.57 4.54 -2.58
CA LEU A 43 -5.70 4.98 -1.77
C LEU A 43 -7.06 4.84 -2.48
N ASN A 44 -7.11 5.07 -3.80
CA ASN A 44 -8.33 4.86 -4.58
C ASN A 44 -8.68 3.39 -4.74
N ILE A 45 -7.66 2.53 -4.87
CA ILE A 45 -7.83 1.07 -4.91
C ILE A 45 -8.34 0.56 -3.56
N CYS A 46 -7.88 1.14 -2.45
CA CYS A 46 -8.29 0.72 -1.11
C CYS A 46 -9.73 1.09 -0.71
N LYS A 47 -10.50 1.82 -1.54
CA LYS A 47 -11.89 2.21 -1.23
C LYS A 47 -12.78 0.98 -0.94
N PRO A 48 -12.83 -0.04 -1.82
CA PRO A 48 -13.39 -1.33 -1.48
C PRO A 48 -12.41 -2.20 -0.67
N TYR A 49 -12.93 -3.04 0.23
CA TYR A 49 -12.12 -3.98 1.02
C TYR A 49 -11.26 -4.90 0.14
N GLU A 50 -11.82 -5.43 -0.95
CA GLU A 50 -11.07 -6.27 -1.90
C GLU A 50 -9.88 -5.55 -2.51
N GLY A 51 -10.01 -4.26 -2.78
CA GLY A 51 -8.91 -3.47 -3.31
C GLY A 51 -7.85 -3.19 -2.24
N ALA A 52 -8.25 -2.94 -0.99
CA ALA A 52 -7.30 -2.83 0.12
C ALA A 52 -6.50 -4.14 0.31
N VAL A 53 -7.14 -5.31 0.21
CA VAL A 53 -6.45 -6.61 0.26
C VAL A 53 -5.44 -6.76 -0.89
N LYS A 54 -5.77 -6.31 -2.11
CA LYS A 54 -4.83 -6.33 -3.25
C LYS A 54 -3.60 -5.45 -3.00
N VAL A 55 -3.79 -4.25 -2.45
CA VAL A 55 -2.70 -3.34 -2.11
C VAL A 55 -1.83 -3.93 -0.99
N ASP A 56 -2.46 -4.54 0.02
CA ASP A 56 -1.75 -5.20 1.12
C ASP A 56 -0.87 -6.37 0.65
N GLN A 57 -1.40 -7.23 -0.22
CA GLN A 57 -0.66 -8.33 -0.84
C GLN A 57 0.50 -7.82 -1.69
N TYR A 58 0.25 -6.80 -2.52
CA TYR A 58 1.29 -6.15 -3.33
C TYR A 58 2.46 -5.65 -2.46
N LEU A 59 2.16 -4.93 -1.38
CA LEU A 59 3.17 -4.41 -0.45
C LEU A 59 3.94 -5.54 0.23
N THR A 60 3.24 -6.60 0.64
CA THR A 60 3.83 -7.80 1.25
C THR A 60 4.82 -8.47 0.31
N HIS A 61 4.46 -8.64 -0.98
CA HIS A 61 5.36 -9.18 -1.99
C HIS A 61 6.58 -8.29 -2.25
N LYS A 62 6.40 -6.96 -2.35
CA LYS A 62 7.52 -6.01 -2.55
C LYS A 62 8.47 -6.00 -1.35
N LEU A 63 7.95 -6.06 -0.12
CA LEU A 63 8.77 -6.13 1.08
C LEU A 63 9.59 -7.43 1.14
N ALA A 64 8.97 -8.57 0.80
CA ALA A 64 9.70 -9.84 0.72
C ALA A 64 10.82 -9.80 -0.33
N GLN A 65 10.59 -9.16 -1.49
CA GLN A 65 11.62 -8.96 -2.52
C GLN A 65 12.75 -8.03 -2.05
N LYS A 66 12.44 -7.00 -1.25
CA LYS A 66 13.43 -6.07 -0.69
C LYS A 66 14.32 -6.75 0.37
N ASN A 67 13.76 -7.63 1.18
CA ASN A 67 14.48 -8.30 2.27
C ASN A 67 15.31 -9.51 1.81
N ASN A 68 15.00 -10.08 0.63
CA ASN A 68 15.76 -11.18 0.02
C ASN A 68 16.90 -10.70 -0.89
N ARG A 69 17.26 -9.41 -0.84
CA ARG A 69 18.35 -8.77 -1.58
C ARG A 69 19.39 -8.24 -0.60
#